data_AF-A0A846NDR5-F1
#
_entry.id   AF-A0A846NDR5-F1
#
_cell.length_a   1.000
_cell.length_b   1.000
_cell.length_c   1.000
_cell.angle_alpha   90.00
_cell.angle_beta   90.00
_cell.angle_gamma   90.00
#
_symmetry.space_group_name_H-M   'P 1'
#
loop_
_entity.id
_entity.type
_entity.pdbx_description
1 polymer ?
#
loop_
_entity_poly.entity_id
_entity_poly.type
_entity_poly.pdbx_seq_one_letter_code
_entity_poly.pdbx_strand_id
1 'polypeptide(L)' 'GESGCGKTTVGRTVLRLIEPTGGEIYFEEKDLIKLSKSEMRKMRMEIQMVFQDPFGSLNP' A
#
# COMPACT_ATOMS: atom_id res chain seq x y z
N GLY A 1 14.28 3.05 9.88
CA GLY A 1 15.04 3.96 8.99
C GLY A 1 14.73 5.40 9.32
N GLU A 2 15.64 6.30 8.99
CA GLU A 2 15.57 7.75 9.25
C GLU A 2 14.32 8.42 8.63
N SER A 3 14.00 9.64 9.07
CA SER A 3 12.97 10.44 8.41
C SER A 3 13.33 10.64 6.93
N GLY A 4 12.34 10.54 6.03
CA GLY A 4 12.58 10.69 4.60
C GLY A 4 13.17 9.48 3.87
N CYS A 5 13.56 8.40 4.57
CA CYS A 5 14.16 7.22 3.92
C CYS A 5 13.18 6.34 3.10
N GLY A 6 11.95 6.80 2.85
CA GLY A 6 10.98 6.13 1.97
C GLY A 6 10.01 5.12 2.62
N LYS A 7 10.02 4.93 3.95
CA LYS A 7 9.12 3.97 4.64
C LYS A 7 7.65 4.15 4.29
N THR A 8 7.17 5.40 4.36
CA THR A 8 5.78 5.74 4.04
C THR A 8 5.46 5.50 2.58
N THR A 9 6.39 5.81 1.67
CA THR A 9 6.25 5.54 0.24
C THR A 9 6.09 4.04 -0.01
N VAL A 10 7.01 3.22 0.53
CA VAL A 10 6.96 1.76 0.39
C VAL A 10 5.65 1.21 0.94
N GLY A 11 5.24 1.59 2.15
CA GLY A 11 3.99 1.12 2.74
C GLY A 11 2.75 1.47 1.90
N ARG A 12 2.69 2.68 1.35
CA ARG A 12 1.61 3.10 0.44
C ARG A 12 1.66 2.38 -0.91
N THR A 13 2.86 2.06 -1.41
CA THR A 13 3.06 1.32 -2.66
C THR A 13 2.60 -0.13 -2.56
N VAL A 14 2.79 -0.80 -1.42
CA VAL A 14 2.27 -2.16 -1.18
C VAL A 14 0.75 -2.23 -1.38
N LEU A 15 0.03 -1.21 -0.91
CA LEU A 15 -1.43 -1.10 -1.09
C LEU A 15 -1.85 -0.47 -2.41
N ARG A 16 -0.89 -0.18 -3.31
CA ARG A 16 -1.09 0.57 -4.55
C ARG A 16 -1.87 1.87 -4.34
N LEU A 17 -1.65 2.54 -3.20
CA LEU A 17 -2.12 3.91 -2.95
C LEU A 17 -1.21 4.92 -3.67
N ILE A 18 0.03 4.50 -3.93
CA ILE A 18 0.96 5.12 -4.87
C ILE A 18 1.32 4.02 -5.88
N GLU A 19 1.13 4.28 -7.17
CA GLU A 19 1.52 3.31 -8.21
C GLU A 19 3.05 3.18 -8.26
N PRO A 20 3.61 1.96 -8.21
CA PRO A 20 5.04 1.74 -8.37
C PRO A 20 5.49 2.07 -9.79
N THR A 21 6.71 2.58 -9.94
CA THR A 21 7.32 2.79 -11.27
C THR A 21 7.60 1.47 -12.00
N GLY A 22 7.80 0.38 -11.25
CA GLY A 22 8.02 -0.96 -11.78
C GLY A 22 8.33 -1.97 -10.66
N GLY A 23 8.58 -3.22 -11.05
CA GLY A 23 8.85 -4.32 -10.13
C GLY A 23 7.62 -5.22 -9.90
N GLU A 24 7.68 -6.03 -8.84
CA GLU A 24 6.65 -7.00 -8.47
C GLU A 24 6.39 -6.91 -6.96
N ILE A 25 5.14 -7.05 -6.54
CA ILE A 25 4.75 -7.04 -5.13
C ILE A 25 3.89 -8.27 -4.87
N TYR A 26 4.43 -9.21 -4.08
CA TYR A 26 3.74 -10.46 -3.77
C TYR A 26 3.12 -10.41 -2.38
N PHE A 27 1.83 -10.76 -2.31
CA PHE A 27 1.11 -11.02 -1.07
C PHE A 27 0.23 -12.25 -1.27
N GLU A 28 0.36 -13.25 -0.40
CA GLU A 28 -0.32 -14.55 -0.54
C GLU A 28 -0.21 -15.14 -1.96
N GLU A 29 1.02 -15.18 -2.50
CA GLU A 29 1.34 -15.67 -3.85
C GLU A 29 0.69 -14.89 -5.02
N LYS A 30 -0.02 -13.81 -4.73
CA LYS A 30 -0.62 -12.91 -5.74
C LYS A 30 0.28 -11.72 -5.98
N ASP A 31 0.57 -11.47 -7.25
CA ASP A 31 1.21 -10.22 -7.67
C ASP A 31 0.20 -9.08 -7.67
N LEU A 32 0.30 -8.19 -6.68
CA LEU A 32 -0.61 -7.07 -6.46
C LEU A 32 -0.60 -6.05 -7.62
N ILE A 33 0.50 -5.95 -8.37
CA ILE A 33 0.63 -5.03 -9.50
C ILE A 33 -0.21 -5.50 -10.68
N LYS A 34 -0.34 -6.82 -10.86
CA LYS A 34 -1.12 -7.44 -11.94
C LYS A 34 -2.62 -7.52 -11.65
N LEU A 35 -3.04 -7.22 -10.42
CA LEU A 35 -4.47 -7.20 -10.05
C LEU A 35 -5.23 -6.09 -10.77
N SER A 36 -6.46 -6.42 -11.18
CA SER A 36 -7.44 -5.44 -11.64
C SER A 36 -7.88 -4.50 -10.50
N LYS A 37 -8.53 -3.38 -10.87
CA LYS A 37 -9.04 -2.41 -9.87
C LYS A 37 -10.02 -3.04 -8.87
N SER A 38 -10.86 -3.97 -9.32
CA SER A 38 -11.84 -4.64 -8.46
C SER A 38 -11.19 -5.64 -7.50
N GLU A 39 -10.19 -6.39 -7.96
CA GLU A 39 -9.41 -7.29 -7.13
C GLU A 39 -8.56 -6.53 -6.10
N MET A 40 -7.91 -5.44 -6.52
CA MET A 40 -7.15 -4.58 -5.61
C MET A 40 -8.04 -3.96 -4.54
N ARG A 41 -9.29 -3.59 -4.88
CA ARG A 41 -10.27 -3.11 -3.91
C ARG A 41 -10.60 -4.17 -2.85
N LYS A 42 -10.73 -5.44 -3.25
CA LYS A 42 -10.93 -6.56 -2.31
C LYS A 42 -9.70 -6.77 -1.43
N MET A 43 -8.52 -6.77 -2.03
CA MET A 43 -7.25 -6.93 -1.33
C MET A 43 -7.03 -5.86 -0.25
N ARG A 44 -7.40 -4.59 -0.52
CA ARG A 44 -7.32 -3.51 0.48
C ARG A 44 -8.25 -3.69 1.68
N MET A 45 -9.26 -4.56 1.60
CA MET A 45 -10.08 -4.91 2.77
C MET A 45 -9.38 -5.95 3.66
N GLU A 46 -8.57 -6.83 3.06
CA GLU A 46 -7.79 -7.87 3.74
C GLU A 46 -6.50 -7.32 4.38
N ILE A 47 -5.94 -6.24 3.83
CA ILE A 47 -4.72 -5.60 4.34
C ILE A 47 -5.05 -4.26 5.01
N GLN A 48 -4.88 -4.20 6.33
CA GLN A 48 -5.10 -2.97 7.13
C GLN A 48 -3.78 -2.22 7.37
N MET A 49 -3.73 -0.95 6.98
CA MET A 49 -2.60 -0.06 7.27
C MET A 49 -2.83 0.67 8.59
N VAL A 50 -1.91 0.54 9.53
CA VAL A 50 -1.89 1.36 10.75
C VAL A 50 -0.93 2.53 10.52
N PHE A 51 -1.45 3.76 10.59
CA PHE A 51 -0.66 4.98 10.44
C PHE A 51 0.04 5.34 11.76
N GLN A 52 1.25 5.92 11.66
CA GLN A 52 2.04 6.32 12.83
C GLN A 52 1.35 7.38 13.69
N ASP A 53 0.59 8.27 13.04
CA ASP A 53 -0.36 9.17 13.71
C ASP A 53 -1.77 8.80 13.24
N PRO A 54 -2.54 8.07 14.07
CA PRO A 54 -3.90 7.65 13.71
C PRO A 54 -4.89 8.82 13.63
N PHE A 55 -4.57 9.99 14.19
CA PHE A 55 -5.45 11.17 14.20
C PHE A 55 -5.18 12.13 13.04
N GLY A 56 -3.94 12.22 12.56
CA GLY A 56 -3.58 13.08 11.42
C GLY A 56 -3.96 12.54 10.03
N SER A 57 -4.37 11.27 9.90
CA SER A 57 -4.70 10.62 8.62
C SER A 57 -6.18 10.66 8.23
N LEU A 58 -7.05 11.17 9.11
CA LEU A 58 -8.48 11.39 8.84
C LEU A 58 -8.71 12.86 8.45
N ASN A 59 -8.46 13.19 7.18
CA ASN A 59 -9.13 14.32 6.55
C ASN A 59 -10.27 13.76 5.68
N PRO A 60 -11.50 14.28 5.81
CA PRO A 60 -12.68 13.81 5.08
C PRO A 60 -12.55 13.93 3.55
#